data_AF-A0A060BRG8-F1
#
_entry.id   AF-A0A060BRG8-F1
#
_cell.length_a   1.000
_cell.length_b   1.000
_cell.length_c   1.000
_cell.angle_alpha   90.00
_cell.angle_beta   90.00
_cell.angle_gamma   90.00
#
_symmetry.space_group_name_H-M   'P 1'
#
loop_
_entity.id
_entity.type
_entity.pdbx_description
1 polymer ?
#
loop_
_entity_poly.entity_id
_entity_poly.type
_entity_poly.pdbx_seq_one_letter_code
_entity_poly.pdbx_strand_id
1 'polypeptide(L)' 'PPTVQLIYSDEDKIDDRGRRFQPHFKPDFSIDLMRAMNYLNHLTVHRTTNIRAVGGWREGFEGSQDYDLNLRIIERI' A
#
# COMPACT_ATOMS: atom_id res chain seq x y z
N PRO A 1 1.69 17.24 17.44
CA PRO A 1 2.38 16.78 16.21
C PRO A 1 1.45 15.89 15.37
N PRO A 2 1.60 15.83 14.03
CA PRO A 2 0.72 15.01 13.19
C PRO A 2 0.89 13.51 13.54
N THR A 3 -0.22 12.82 13.77
CA THR A 3 -0.30 11.40 14.18
C THR A 3 -0.33 10.42 13.01
N VAL A 4 -0.58 10.91 11.79
CA VAL A 4 -0.71 10.11 10.57
C VAL A 4 0.55 9.26 10.34
N GLN A 5 0.36 7.97 10.10
CA GLN A 5 1.42 6.97 9.90
C GLN A 5 1.61 6.58 8.44
N LEU A 6 0.51 6.59 7.68
CA LEU A 6 0.40 6.13 6.31
C LEU A 6 -0.69 6.95 5.61
N ILE A 7 -0.49 7.25 4.32
CA ILE A 7 -1.51 7.79 3.43
C ILE A 7 -1.47 6.97 2.14
N TYR A 8 -2.62 6.64 1.58
CA TYR A 8 -2.76 5.99 0.28
C TYR A 8 -3.77 6.75 -0.57
N SER A 9 -3.73 6.53 -1.89
CA SER A 9 -4.71 7.10 -2.81
C SER A 9 -5.47 6.02 -3.57
N ASP A 10 -6.61 6.43 -4.11
CA ASP A 10 -7.25 5.77 -5.25
C ASP A 10 -6.29 5.66 -6.44
N GLU A 11 -6.65 4.82 -7.40
CA GLU A 11 -5.86 4.60 -8.60
C GLU A 11 -6.73 4.47 -9.84
N ASP A 12 -6.09 4.65 -10.99
CA ASP A 12 -6.67 4.38 -12.29
C ASP A 12 -5.56 3.86 -13.21
N LYS A 13 -5.95 3.22 -14.31
CA LYS A 13 -5.04 2.69 -15.31
C LYS A 13 -5.10 3.54 -16.56
N ILE A 14 -3.94 3.72 -17.17
CA ILE A 14 -3.78 4.41 -18.44
C ILE A 14 -3.43 3.36 -19.50
N ASP A 15 -4.18 3.33 -20.60
CA ASP A 15 -3.89 2.45 -21.73
C ASP A 15 -2.73 2.95 -22.60
N ASP A 16 -2.38 2.20 -23.63
CA ASP A 16 -1.33 2.53 -24.60
C ASP A 16 -1.61 3.83 -25.39
N ARG A 17 -2.84 4.34 -25.35
CA ARG A 17 -3.28 5.59 -26.01
C ARG A 17 -3.43 6.75 -25.03
N GLY A 18 -3.02 6.58 -23.78
CA GLY A 18 -3.11 7.62 -22.75
C GLY A 18 -4.51 7.80 -22.16
N ARG A 19 -5.44 6.87 -22.38
CA ARG A 19 -6.81 6.96 -21.87
C ARG A 19 -6.93 6.25 -20.53
N ARG A 20 -7.65 6.89 -19.61
CA ARG A 20 -8.06 6.30 -18.32
C ARG A 20 -9.21 5.32 -18.52
N PHE A 21 -9.17 4.15 -17.89
CA PHE A 21 -10.17 3.10 -18.19
C PHE A 21 -10.54 2.16 -17.04
N GLN A 22 -9.89 2.21 -15.88
CA GLN A 22 -10.19 1.29 -14.78
C GLN A 22 -10.01 2.00 -13.44
N PRO A 23 -10.91 2.94 -13.09
CA PRO A 23 -10.84 3.61 -11.81
C PRO A 23 -11.11 2.60 -10.68
N HIS A 24 -10.28 2.67 -9.65
CA HIS A 24 -10.41 1.87 -8.44
C HIS A 24 -10.38 2.81 -7.24
N PHE A 25 -11.58 3.04 -6.69
CA PHE A 25 -11.79 3.81 -5.47
C PHE A 25 -11.64 2.87 -4.28
N LYS A 26 -10.58 3.08 -3.49
CA LYS A 26 -10.29 2.26 -2.32
C LYS A 26 -11.18 2.71 -1.16
N PRO A 27 -11.64 1.77 -0.33
CA PRO A 27 -12.47 2.12 0.82
C PRO A 27 -11.63 2.86 1.87
N ASP A 28 -12.32 3.34 2.91
CA ASP A 28 -11.65 3.62 4.18
C ASP A 28 -10.86 2.40 4.66
N PHE A 29 -9.81 2.68 5.44
CA PHE A 29 -8.89 1.64 5.87
C PHE A 29 -9.63 0.51 6.61
N SER A 30 -9.48 -0.70 6.09
CA SER A 30 -9.96 -1.95 6.68
C SER A 30 -8.81 -2.95 6.82
N ILE A 31 -8.57 -3.39 8.05
CA ILE A 31 -7.57 -4.43 8.34
C ILE A 31 -7.99 -5.79 7.77
N ASP A 32 -9.28 -6.11 7.79
CA ASP A 32 -9.79 -7.38 7.27
C ASP A 32 -9.61 -7.45 5.75
N LEU A 33 -9.90 -6.34 5.05
CA LEU A 33 -9.64 -6.25 3.62
C LEU A 33 -8.14 -6.35 3.32
N MET A 34 -7.30 -5.71 4.14
CA MET A 34 -5.84 -5.74 3.96
C MET A 34 -5.28 -7.14 4.14
N ARG A 35 -5.85 -7.96 5.02
CA ARG A 35 -5.43 -9.37 5.19
C ARG A 35 -5.93 -10.26 4.05
N ALA A 36 -7.04 -9.89 3.41
CA ALA A 36 -7.61 -10.62 2.29
C ALA A 36 -6.97 -10.27 0.93
N MET A 37 -6.58 -9.01 0.71
CA MET A 37 -5.99 -8.55 -0.54
C MET A 37 -5.10 -7.30 -0.39
N ASN A 38 -4.15 -7.15 -1.31
CA ASN A 38 -3.32 -5.95 -1.42
C ASN A 38 -4.10 -4.80 -2.06
N TYR A 39 -4.65 -3.88 -1.25
CA TYR A 39 -5.29 -2.67 -1.75
C TYR A 39 -4.53 -1.37 -1.42
N LEU A 40 -3.40 -1.44 -0.71
CA LEU A 40 -2.55 -0.27 -0.39
C LEU A 40 -1.38 -0.13 -1.36
N ASN A 41 -1.64 -0.42 -2.63
CA ASN A 41 -0.67 -0.44 -3.72
C ASN A 41 -0.70 0.87 -4.55
N HIS A 42 0.22 0.94 -5.53
CA HIS A 42 0.43 2.03 -6.50
C HIS A 42 0.92 3.36 -5.93
N LEU A 43 0.15 4.04 -5.08
CA LEU A 43 0.59 5.27 -4.41
C LEU A 43 0.25 5.20 -2.93
N THR A 44 1.26 4.80 -2.15
CA THR A 44 1.21 4.74 -0.70
C THR A 44 2.46 5.39 -0.13
N VAL A 45 2.26 6.27 0.85
CA VAL A 45 3.31 7.01 1.54
C VAL A 45 3.33 6.57 2.98
N HIS A 46 4.49 6.12 3.44
CA HIS A 46 4.72 5.76 4.84
C HIS A 46 5.63 6.79 5.52
N ARG A 47 5.47 6.94 6.83
CA ARG A 47 6.59 7.42 7.64
C ARG A 47 7.79 6.52 7.45
N THR A 48 8.95 7.13 7.23
CA THR A 48 10.22 6.40 7.10
C THR A 48 10.53 5.53 8.32
N THR A 49 10.11 5.94 9.52
CA THR A 49 10.27 5.16 10.76
C THR A 49 9.58 3.80 10.68
N ASN A 50 8.45 3.70 10.00
CA ASN A 50 7.66 2.46 9.94
C ASN A 50 8.34 1.43 9.05
N ILE A 51 8.86 1.85 7.89
CA ILE A 51 9.64 0.99 6.99
C ILE A 51 10.90 0.47 7.70
N ARG A 52 11.62 1.36 8.41
CA ARG A 52 12.82 1.00 9.17
C ARG A 52 12.50 0.03 10.31
N ALA A 53 11.40 0.22 11.02
CA ALA A 53 11.01 -0.63 12.14
C ALA A 53 10.74 -2.08 11.72
N VAL A 54 10.26 -2.30 10.49
CA VAL A 54 10.00 -3.64 9.95
C VAL A 54 11.18 -4.23 9.16
N GLY A 55 12.28 -3.48 9.00
CA GLY A 55 13.47 -3.95 8.29
C GLY A 55 13.44 -3.80 6.76
N GLY A 56 12.51 -3.02 6.20
CA GLY A 56 12.40 -2.84 4.75
C GLY A 56 11.82 -4.05 4.02
N TRP A 57 12.10 -4.18 2.73
CA TRP A 57 11.67 -5.29 1.86
C TRP A 57 12.45 -6.58 2.15
N ARG A 58 11.83 -7.72 1.85
CA ARG A 58 12.41 -9.05 2.04
C ARG A 58 12.55 -9.76 0.69
N GLU A 59 13.66 -10.47 0.51
CA GLU A 59 13.83 -11.40 -0.62
C GLU A 59 12.80 -12.54 -0.54
N GLY A 60 12.37 -13.05 -1.71
CA GLY A 60 11.41 -14.16 -1.82
C GLY A 60 9.94 -13.72 -1.91
N PHE A 61 9.67 -12.41 -1.96
CA PHE A 61 8.33 -11.84 -2.12
C PHE A 61 8.14 -11.15 -3.47
N GLU A 62 8.99 -11.45 -4.46
CA GLU A 62 8.99 -10.80 -5.76
C GLU A 62 7.62 -10.88 -6.45
N GLY A 63 7.08 -9.72 -6.85
CA GLY A 63 5.71 -9.60 -7.36
C GLY A 63 4.64 -9.28 -6.31
N SER A 64 4.99 -9.32 -5.02
CA SER A 64 4.12 -8.97 -3.88
C SER A 64 4.89 -8.27 -2.75
N GLN A 65 6.05 -7.68 -3.04
CA GLN A 65 6.95 -7.14 -2.03
C GLN A 65 6.32 -5.95 -1.27
N ASP A 66 5.47 -5.18 -1.94
CA ASP A 66 4.69 -4.09 -1.37
C ASP A 66 3.62 -4.61 -0.40
N TYR A 67 2.92 -5.69 -0.76
CA TYR A 67 1.93 -6.32 0.10
C TYR A 67 2.56 -6.85 1.39
N ASP A 68 3.68 -7.56 1.27
CA ASP A 68 4.46 -8.05 2.42
C ASP A 68 4.89 -6.91 3.35
N LEU A 69 5.44 -5.84 2.77
CA LEU A 69 5.89 -4.67 3.54
C LEU A 69 4.72 -4.02 4.27
N ASN A 70 3.61 -3.80 3.57
CA ASN A 70 2.42 -3.16 4.12
C ASN A 70 1.82 -3.96 5.28
N LEU A 71 1.67 -5.29 5.13
CA LEU A 71 1.17 -6.15 6.20
C LEU A 71 2.03 -6.03 7.46
N ARG A 72 3.36 -6.11 7.33
CA ARG A 72 4.27 -6.01 8.48
C ARG A 72 4.22 -4.63 9.16
N ILE A 73 4.02 -3.56 8.41
CA ILE A 73 3.88 -2.21 8.95
C ILE A 73 2.56 -2.06 9.71
N ILE A 74 1.46 -2.49 9.11
CA ILE A 74 0.10 -2.32 9.63
C ILE A 74 -0.10 -3.06 10.94
N GLU A 75 0.52 -4.23 11.13
CA GLU A 75 0.48 -4.97 12.39
C GLU A 75 1.24 -4.26 13.56
N ARG A 76 1.82 -3.08 13.34
CA ARG A 76 2.62 -2.34 14.35
C ARG A 76 2.18 -0.91 14.61
N ILE A 77 1.21 -0.37 13.86
CA ILE A 77 0.82 1.05 13.93
C ILE A 77 -0.61 1.24 14.44
#